data_AF-Q2EG25-F1
#
_entry.id   AF-Q2EG25-F1
#
_cell.length_a   1.000
_cell.length_b   1.000
_cell.length_c   1.000
_cell.angle_alpha   90.00
_cell.angle_beta   90.00
_cell.angle_gamma   90.00
#
_symmetry.space_group_name_H-M   'P 1'
#
loop_
_entity.id
_entity.type
_entity.pdbx_description
1 polymer ?
#
loop_
_entity_poly.entity_id
_entity_poly.type
_entity_poly.pdbx_seq_one_letter_code
_entity_poly.pdbx_strand_id
1 'polypeptide(L)'
;CQKHQVVNPPSCDSSLQSNMSGPGFCGRLVDTRGPFETCLLHVKATSFFDSCMLDMCRFQGLQHLLCTHMSTMTTTCQDAGHAVKPWREPQFC
;
A
#
# COMPACT_ATOMS: atom_id res chain seq x y z
N CYS A 1 11.75 -32.88 10.20
CA CYS A 1 11.54 -31.46 9.81
C CYS A 1 10.74 -31.43 8.52
N GLN A 2 9.47 -31.02 8.58
CA GLN A 2 8.58 -31.01 7.43
C GLN A 2 9.12 -30.05 6.35
N LYS A 3 9.36 -30.59 5.14
CA LYS A 3 9.57 -29.81 3.92
C LYS A 3 8.29 -29.01 3.65
N HIS A 4 8.23 -27.79 4.16
CA HIS A 4 7.22 -26.84 3.72
C HIS A 4 7.59 -26.42 2.31
N GLN A 5 6.65 -26.65 1.42
CA GLN A 5 6.73 -26.36 0.00
C GLN A 5 7.08 -24.87 -0.16
N VAL A 6 8.14 -24.58 -0.91
CA VAL A 6 8.34 -23.26 -1.51
C VAL A 6 7.25 -23.14 -2.56
N VAL A 7 6.07 -22.70 -2.15
CA VAL A 7 5.07 -22.16 -3.06
C VAL A 7 5.75 -20.95 -3.67
N ASN A 8 6.17 -21.05 -4.94
CA ASN A 8 6.53 -19.88 -5.72
C ASN A 8 5.46 -18.83 -5.45
N PRO A 9 5.82 -17.60 -5.02
CA PRO A 9 4.80 -16.56 -4.87
C PRO A 9 4.01 -16.52 -6.19
N PRO A 10 2.67 -16.32 -6.15
CA PRO A 10 1.95 -16.05 -7.39
C PRO A 10 2.72 -14.93 -8.06
N SER A 11 3.38 -15.25 -9.17
CA SER A 11 4.15 -14.28 -9.92
C SER A 11 3.16 -13.18 -10.23
N CYS A 12 3.37 -12.00 -9.66
CA CYS A 12 2.52 -10.87 -9.96
C CYS A 12 2.58 -10.70 -11.48
N ASP A 13 1.48 -10.98 -12.17
CA ASP A 13 1.46 -10.78 -13.62
C ASP A 13 1.89 -9.34 -13.90
N SER A 14 2.65 -9.12 -14.96
CA SER A 14 3.20 -7.79 -15.27
C SER A 14 2.10 -6.74 -15.42
N SER A 15 0.91 -7.14 -15.92
CA SER A 15 -0.26 -6.28 -16.04
C SER A 15 -0.82 -5.92 -14.65
N LEU A 16 -0.92 -6.91 -13.76
CA LEU A 16 -1.35 -6.68 -12.38
C LEU A 16 -0.37 -5.77 -11.65
N GLN A 17 0.93 -6.04 -11.75
CA GLN A 17 1.97 -5.24 -11.12
C GLN A 17 1.92 -3.78 -11.59
N SER A 18 1.79 -3.56 -12.91
CA SER A 18 1.62 -2.22 -13.48
C SER A 18 0.40 -1.50 -12.89
N ASN A 19 -0.76 -2.17 -12.88
CA ASN A 19 -1.99 -1.61 -12.32
C ASN A 19 -1.85 -1.25 -10.84
N MET A 20 -1.27 -2.16 -10.03
CA MET A 20 -1.14 -1.97 -8.57
C MET A 20 -0.14 -0.88 -8.19
N SER A 21 0.87 -0.63 -9.03
CA SER A 21 1.82 0.47 -8.83
C SER A 21 1.23 1.85 -9.11
N GLY A 22 0.07 1.91 -9.77
CA GLY A 22 -0.57 3.16 -10.17
C GLY A 22 -1.18 3.96 -9.00
N PRO A 23 -1.55 5.23 -9.25
CA PRO A 23 -2.10 6.15 -8.24
C PRO A 23 -3.50 5.76 -7.72
N GLY A 24 -4.19 4.84 -8.42
CA GLY A 24 -5.44 4.23 -7.93
C GLY A 24 -5.23 3.14 -6.87
N PHE A 25 -3.98 2.68 -6.69
CA PHE A 25 -3.61 1.59 -5.80
C PHE A 25 -2.43 1.99 -4.90
N CYS A 26 -1.33 1.21 -4.88
CA CYS A 26 -0.21 1.41 -3.97
C CYS A 26 0.52 2.74 -4.23
N GLY A 27 0.45 3.28 -5.45
CA GLY A 27 1.00 4.60 -5.77
C GLY A 27 0.42 5.74 -4.92
N ARG A 28 -0.81 5.59 -4.41
CA ARG A 28 -1.44 6.58 -3.51
C ARG A 28 -0.68 6.78 -2.20
N LEU A 29 0.03 5.75 -1.72
CA LEU A 29 0.82 5.80 -0.49
C LEU A 29 2.06 6.71 -0.63
N VAL A 30 2.56 6.89 -1.86
CA VAL A 30 3.80 7.63 -2.14
C VAL A 30 3.59 8.87 -3.02
N ASP A 31 2.33 9.25 -3.27
CA ASP A 31 2.01 10.48 -4.00
C ASP A 31 2.44 11.69 -3.18
N THR A 32 3.40 12.45 -3.70
CA THR A 32 3.96 13.66 -3.07
C THR A 32 2.98 14.83 -2.98
N ARG A 33 1.83 14.74 -3.66
CA ARG A 33 0.72 15.69 -3.55
C ARG A 33 -0.52 15.05 -2.91
N GLY A 34 -0.38 13.83 -2.41
CA GLY A 34 -1.43 13.00 -1.86
C GLY A 34 -1.70 13.24 -0.38
N PRO A 35 -2.43 12.33 0.27
CA PRO A 35 -2.89 12.51 1.64
C PRO A 35 -1.77 12.44 2.69
N PHE A 36 -0.65 11.82 2.34
CA PHE A 36 0.50 11.63 3.22
C PHE A 36 1.66 12.59 2.94
N GLU A 37 1.48 13.59 2.06
CA GLU A 37 2.56 14.47 1.56
C GLU A 37 3.48 15.02 2.66
N THR A 38 2.92 15.36 3.82
CA THR A 38 3.62 15.98 4.96
C THR A 38 4.44 14.99 5.77
N CYS A 39 4.22 13.70 5.57
CA CYS A 39 4.74 12.60 6.37
C CYS A 39 5.71 11.70 5.58
N LEU A 40 5.68 11.73 4.25
CA LEU A 40 6.48 10.83 3.38
C LEU A 40 7.97 10.78 3.72
N LEU A 41 8.56 11.89 4.17
CA LEU A 41 9.98 11.98 4.53
C LEU A 41 10.28 11.50 5.97
N HIS A 42 9.25 11.38 6.80
CA HIS A 42 9.35 11.02 8.22
C HIS A 42 9.01 9.55 8.46
N VAL A 43 8.34 8.92 7.50
CA VAL A 43 8.05 7.48 7.52
C VAL A 43 8.79 6.78 6.38
N LYS A 44 8.99 5.47 6.50
CA LYS A 44 9.55 4.65 5.42
C LYS A 44 8.50 4.41 4.32
N ALA A 45 8.06 5.46 3.62
CA ALA A 45 6.98 5.41 2.64
C ALA A 45 7.21 4.35 1.55
N THR A 46 8.47 4.18 1.11
CA THR A 46 8.85 3.10 0.17
C THR A 46 8.54 1.72 0.72
N SER A 47 8.76 1.46 2.01
CA SER A 47 8.42 0.17 2.64
C SER A 47 6.91 -0.08 2.69
N PHE A 48 6.10 0.97 2.85
CA PHE A 48 4.64 0.87 2.72
C PHE A 48 4.21 0.53 1.29
N PHE A 49 4.84 1.17 0.30
CA PHE A 49 4.59 0.87 -1.11
C PHE A 49 4.95 -0.57 -1.45
N ASP A 50 6.14 -1.05 -1.06
CA ASP A 50 6.60 -2.42 -1.34
C ASP A 50 5.70 -3.47 -0.67
N SER A 51 5.28 -3.21 0.57
CA SER A 51 4.36 -4.09 1.30
C SER A 51 2.98 -4.12 0.64
N CYS A 52 2.48 -2.96 0.22
CA CYS A 52 1.24 -2.87 -0.54
C CYS A 52 1.34 -3.66 -1.85
N MET A 53 2.42 -3.50 -2.63
CA MET A 53 2.63 -4.24 -3.86
C MET A 53 2.65 -5.75 -3.62
N LEU A 54 3.36 -6.21 -2.59
CA LEU A 54 3.42 -7.63 -2.24
C LEU A 54 2.04 -8.20 -1.91
N ASP A 55 1.26 -7.51 -1.08
CA ASP A 55 -0.07 -7.96 -0.70
C ASP A 55 -1.05 -7.89 -1.88
N MET A 56 -1.03 -6.81 -2.65
CA MET A 56 -1.84 -6.68 -3.87
C MET A 56 -1.55 -7.82 -4.85
N CYS A 57 -0.28 -8.18 -5.04
CA CYS A 57 0.11 -9.29 -5.89
C CYS A 57 -0.35 -10.64 -5.31
N ARG A 58 -0.16 -10.86 -4.00
CA ARG A 58 -0.58 -12.10 -3.31
C ARG A 58 -2.08 -12.34 -3.40
N PHE A 59 -2.86 -11.26 -3.34
CA PHE A 59 -4.31 -11.31 -3.24
C PHE A 59 -5.00 -10.73 -4.48
N GLN A 60 -4.32 -10.68 -5.62
CA GLN A 60 -4.91 -10.31 -6.92
C GLN A 60 -5.65 -8.95 -6.92
N GLY A 61 -5.12 -7.95 -6.21
CA GLY A 61 -5.61 -6.58 -6.24
C GLY A 61 -6.84 -6.29 -5.37
N LEU A 62 -7.09 -7.09 -4.33
CA LEU A 62 -8.21 -6.85 -3.41
C LEU A 62 -8.12 -5.48 -2.72
N GLN A 63 -9.09 -4.61 -3.00
CA GLN A 63 -9.15 -3.22 -2.51
C GLN A 63 -9.10 -3.11 -0.98
N HIS A 64 -9.66 -4.06 -0.22
CA HIS A 64 -9.64 -4.00 1.24
C HIS A 64 -8.21 -4.00 1.83
N LEU A 65 -7.24 -4.61 1.13
CA LEU A 65 -5.83 -4.57 1.52
C LEU A 65 -5.26 -3.17 1.35
N LEU A 66 -5.68 -2.45 0.32
CA LEU A 66 -5.25 -1.07 0.08
C LEU A 66 -5.78 -0.19 1.21
N CYS A 67 -7.05 -0.36 1.59
CA CYS A 67 -7.63 0.33 2.74
C CYS A 67 -6.85 0.06 4.03
N THR A 68 -6.38 -1.17 4.21
CA THR A 68 -5.55 -1.55 5.36
C THR A 68 -4.21 -0.82 5.34
N HIS A 69 -3.49 -0.86 4.21
CA HIS A 69 -2.21 -0.16 4.03
C HIS A 69 -2.35 1.37 4.23
N MET A 70 -3.40 1.97 3.66
CA MET A 70 -3.72 3.39 3.83
C MET A 70 -4.01 3.74 5.30
N SER A 71 -4.73 2.87 6.02
CA SER A 71 -5.06 3.07 7.45
C SER A 71 -3.82 2.92 8.34
N THR A 72 -2.95 1.95 8.05
CA THR A 72 -1.68 1.78 8.75
C THR A 72 -0.78 3.00 8.53
N MET A 73 -0.64 3.45 7.28
CA MET A 73 0.14 4.65 6.97
C MET A 73 -0.43 5.89 7.64
N THR A 74 -1.76 6.01 7.73
CA THR A 74 -2.43 7.09 8.48
C THR A 74 -2.01 7.08 9.94
N THR A 75 -2.08 5.91 10.59
CA THR A 75 -1.72 5.75 12.00
C THR A 75 -0.24 6.08 12.22
N THR A 76 0.65 5.54 11.39
CA THR A 76 2.09 5.82 11.49
C THR A 76 2.42 7.31 11.29
N CYS A 77 1.74 8.00 10.37
CA CYS A 77 1.92 9.44 10.19
C CYS A 77 1.43 10.24 11.40
N GLN A 78 0.28 9.88 11.96
CA GLN A 78 -0.28 10.52 13.14
C GLN A 78 0.58 10.30 14.38
N ASP A 79 1.11 9.08 14.56
CA ASP A 79 2.06 8.75 15.65
C ASP A 79 3.37 9.53 15.53
N ALA A 80 3.79 9.86 14.32
CA ALA A 80 4.92 10.73 14.04
C ALA A 80 4.60 12.24 14.18
N GLY A 81 3.36 12.61 14.52
CA GLY A 81 2.93 13.99 14.72
C GLY A 81 2.52 14.73 13.44
N HIS A 82 2.32 14.02 12.33
CA HIS A 82 1.93 14.61 11.04
C HIS A 82 0.43 14.42 10.77
N ALA A 83 -0.24 15.49 10.35
CA ALA A 83 -1.61 15.43 9.90
C ALA A 83 -1.72 14.76 8.52
N VAL A 84 -2.76 13.96 8.33
CA VAL A 84 -3.08 13.24 7.08
C VAL A 84 -4.33 13.85 6.46
N LYS A 85 -4.30 14.17 5.17
CA LYS A 85 -5.49 14.68 4.48
C LYS A 85 -6.54 13.57 4.34
N PRO A 86 -7.84 13.90 4.29
CA PRO A 86 -8.88 12.92 3.99
C PRO A 86 -8.58 12.17 2.69
N TRP A 87 -8.65 10.85 2.74
CA TRP A 87 -8.39 9.97 1.59
C TRP A 87 -9.49 8.93 1.36
N ARG A 88 -10.42 8.83 2.31
CA ARG A 88 -11.60 7.96 2.27
C ARG A 88 -12.69 8.64 1.44
N GLU A 89 -13.36 7.86 0.59
CA GLU A 89 -14.45 8.30 -0.27
C GLU A 89 -15.60 7.27 -0.19
N PRO A 90 -16.86 7.62 -0.50
CA PRO A 90 -17.98 6.68 -0.41
C PRO A 90 -17.81 5.37 -1.20
N GLN A 91 -17.05 5.42 -2.29
CA GLN A 91 -16.71 4.28 -3.15
C GLN A 91 -15.30 3.70 -2.90
N PHE A 92 -14.58 4.26 -1.93
CA PHE A 92 -13.21 3.91 -1.61
C PHE A 92 -12.96 4.00 -0.10
N CYS A 93 -12.94 2.84 0.56
CA CYS A 93 -12.57 2.72 1.98
C CYS A 93 -13.32 3.71 2.90
#